data_AF-A0A2K0TMU6-F1
#
_entry.id   AF-A0A2K0TMU6-F1
#
_cell.length_a   1.000
_cell.length_b   1.000
_cell.length_c   1.000
_cell.angle_alpha   90.00
_cell.angle_beta   90.00
_cell.angle_gamma   90.00
#
_symmetry.space_group_name_H-M   'P 1'
#
loop_
_entity.id
_entity.type
_entity.pdbx_description
1 polymer ?
#
loop_
_entity_poly.entity_id
_entity_poly.type
_entity_poly.pdbx_seq_one_letter_code
_entity_poly.pdbx_strand_id
1 'polypeptide(L)'
;MGETFALRTRAKQAALATASNWLGNFMIGVLTPEAARSIDFRFGFVLASANLIAGALVYFFLYESTLLSLESVDIMYSIHGLYPWESRSWVPPGYVTRRERDEEHFRRMSISAATNISSVTQEMVDMVNNDVVAKPKAAAV
;
A
#
# COMPACT_ATOMS: atom_id res chain seq x y z
N MET A 1 -3.58 -14.07 -3.55
CA MET A 1 -2.38 -14.06 -2.65
C MET A 1 -1.26 -13.17 -3.18
N GLY A 2 -0.83 -13.27 -4.45
CA GLY A 2 0.27 -12.44 -4.96
C GLY A 2 -0.03 -10.95 -5.16
N GLU A 3 -1.30 -10.53 -5.13
CA GLU A 3 -1.75 -9.16 -5.46
C GLU A 3 -1.86 -8.21 -4.26
N THR A 4 -1.68 -8.70 -3.03
CA THR A 4 -1.84 -7.91 -1.80
C THR A 4 -0.52 -7.71 -1.06
N PHE A 5 0.50 -8.52 -1.36
CA PHE A 5 1.77 -8.50 -0.63
C PHE A 5 2.80 -7.56 -1.26
N ALA A 6 3.43 -6.73 -0.40
CA ALA A 6 4.54 -5.86 -0.76
C ALA A 6 5.70 -6.67 -1.39
N LEU A 7 6.28 -6.14 -2.48
CA LEU A 7 7.26 -6.87 -3.32
C LEU A 7 8.44 -7.43 -2.52
N ARG A 8 8.91 -6.71 -1.50
CA ARG A 8 10.06 -7.09 -0.68
C ARG A 8 9.80 -8.30 0.23
N THR A 9 8.60 -8.42 0.77
CA THR A 9 8.23 -9.44 1.78
C THR A 9 7.28 -10.50 1.24
N ARG A 10 6.88 -10.40 -0.03
CA ARG A 10 5.92 -11.28 -0.70
C ARG A 10 6.22 -12.75 -0.51
N ALA A 11 7.47 -13.18 -0.70
CA ALA A 11 7.84 -14.58 -0.54
C ALA A 11 7.62 -15.08 0.89
N LYS A 12 7.98 -14.28 1.90
CA LYS A 12 7.82 -14.63 3.33
C LYS A 12 6.35 -14.67 3.74
N GLN A 13 5.58 -13.66 3.32
CA GLN A 13 4.15 -13.58 3.60
C GLN A 13 3.36 -14.69 2.90
N ALA A 14 3.71 -15.02 1.65
CA ALA A 14 3.10 -16.12 0.91
C ALA A 14 3.45 -17.50 1.52
N ALA A 15 4.71 -17.69 1.95
CA ALA A 15 5.11 -18.91 2.63
C ALA A 15 4.36 -19.10 3.95
N LEU A 16 4.20 -18.03 4.75
CA LEU A 16 3.42 -18.06 5.97
C LEU A 16 1.94 -18.38 5.70
N ALA A 17 1.32 -17.72 4.72
CA ALA A 17 -0.07 -17.99 4.35
C ALA A 17 -0.27 -19.46 3.92
N THR A 18 0.67 -20.01 3.16
CA THR A 18 0.63 -21.41 2.72
C THR A 18 0.81 -22.35 3.91
N ALA A 19 1.80 -22.10 4.77
CA ALA A 19 2.05 -22.88 5.97
C ALA A 19 0.85 -22.84 6.93
N SER A 20 0.23 -21.68 7.14
CA SER A 20 -0.98 -21.53 7.94
C SER A 20 -2.17 -22.29 7.37
N ASN A 21 -2.32 -22.34 6.04
CA ASN A 21 -3.36 -23.15 5.40
C ASN A 21 -3.14 -24.65 5.66
N TRP A 22 -1.91 -25.13 5.46
CA TRP A 22 -1.56 -26.53 5.74
C TRP A 22 -1.68 -26.87 7.22
N LEU A 23 -1.29 -25.96 8.11
CA LEU A 23 -1.44 -26.12 9.55
C LEU A 23 -2.92 -26.17 9.96
N GLY A 24 -3.76 -25.32 9.37
CA GLY A 24 -5.21 -25.34 9.60
C GLY A 24 -5.82 -26.68 9.19
N ASN A 25 -5.46 -27.19 8.01
CA ASN A 25 -5.91 -28.51 7.55
C ASN A 25 -5.42 -29.64 8.47
N PHE A 26 -4.18 -29.58 8.94
CA PHE A 26 -3.63 -30.52 9.90
C PHE A 26 -4.38 -30.48 11.24
N MET A 27 -4.62 -29.29 11.79
CA MET A 27 -5.38 -29.11 13.03
C MET A 27 -6.79 -29.64 12.90
N ILE A 28 -7.49 -29.40 11.79
CA ILE A 28 -8.82 -29.96 11.56
C ILE A 28 -8.76 -31.48 11.52
N GLY A 29 -7.79 -32.06 10.82
CA GLY A 29 -7.61 -33.51 10.75
C GLY A 29 -7.38 -34.17 12.11
N VAL A 30 -6.63 -33.52 13.00
CA VAL A 30 -6.33 -34.03 14.35
C VAL A 30 -7.46 -33.74 15.35
N LEU A 31 -8.06 -32.55 15.31
CA LEU A 31 -9.07 -32.12 16.30
C LEU A 31 -10.45 -32.70 16.03
N THR A 32 -10.83 -32.92 14.75
CA THR A 32 -12.15 -33.44 14.39
C THR A 32 -12.46 -34.82 15.00
N PRO A 33 -11.57 -35.83 14.96
CA PRO A 33 -11.85 -37.12 15.60
C PRO A 33 -11.95 -37.03 17.13
N GLU A 34 -11.13 -36.19 17.78
CA GLU A 34 -11.20 -36.00 19.23
C GLU A 34 -12.46 -35.25 19.66
N ALA A 35 -12.88 -34.26 18.88
CA ALA A 35 -14.12 -33.51 19.12
C ALA A 35 -15.37 -34.37 18.89
N ALA A 36 -15.37 -35.23 17.85
CA ALA A 36 -16.46 -36.17 17.58
C ALA A 36 -16.66 -37.17 18.73
N ARG A 37 -15.59 -37.59 19.40
CA ARG A 37 -15.63 -38.53 20.54
C ARG A 37 -16.16 -37.89 21.82
N SER A 38 -15.95 -36.59 22.02
CA SER A 38 -16.13 -35.92 23.31
C SER A 38 -17.37 -35.02 23.38
N ILE A 39 -17.80 -34.42 22.27
CA ILE A 39 -18.66 -33.22 22.29
C ILE A 39 -19.94 -33.36 21.45
N ASP A 40 -20.08 -34.39 20.61
CA ASP A 40 -21.29 -34.69 19.81
C ASP A 40 -21.81 -33.42 19.08
N PHE A 41 -23.12 -33.14 19.09
CA PHE A 41 -23.74 -31.96 18.47
C PHE A 41 -23.14 -30.61 18.91
N ARG A 42 -22.52 -30.53 20.10
CA ARG A 42 -21.96 -29.27 20.61
C ARG A 42 -20.74 -28.81 19.80
N PHE A 43 -20.15 -29.68 18.97
CA PHE A 43 -19.05 -29.33 18.07
C PHE A 43 -19.48 -28.27 17.04
N GLY A 44 -20.77 -28.25 16.67
CA GLY A 44 -21.34 -27.20 15.81
C GLY A 44 -21.18 -25.79 16.39
N PHE A 45 -21.28 -25.63 17.71
CA PHE A 45 -21.04 -24.33 18.37
C PHE A 45 -19.57 -23.92 18.33
N VAL A 46 -18.64 -24.87 18.38
CA VAL A 46 -17.21 -24.59 18.20
C VAL A 46 -16.96 -24.06 16.80
N LEU A 47 -17.50 -24.72 15.77
CA LEU A 47 -17.40 -24.26 14.39
C LEU A 47 -18.04 -22.88 14.18
N ALA A 48 -19.22 -22.65 14.76
CA ALA A 48 -19.89 -21.35 14.69
C ALA A 48 -19.09 -20.23 15.37
N SER A 49 -18.53 -20.50 16.57
CA SER A 49 -17.70 -19.54 17.29
C SER A 49 -16.40 -19.23 16.54
N ALA A 50 -15.76 -20.23 15.93
CA ALA A 50 -14.57 -20.03 15.11
C ALA A 50 -14.85 -19.15 13.89
N ASN A 51 -15.98 -19.36 13.21
CA ASN A 51 -16.41 -18.50 12.10
C ASN A 51 -16.72 -17.06 12.57
N LEU A 52 -17.37 -16.91 13.73
CA LEU A 52 -17.65 -15.59 14.29
C LEU A 52 -16.37 -14.82 14.64
N ILE A 53 -15.39 -15.50 15.25
CA ILE A 53 -14.08 -14.92 15.57
C ILE A 53 -13.34 -14.56 14.28
N ALA A 54 -13.36 -15.42 13.26
CA ALA A 54 -12.76 -15.12 11.96
C ALA A 54 -13.42 -13.89 11.31
N GLY A 55 -14.75 -13.79 11.35
CA GLY A 55 -15.49 -12.63 10.86
C GLY A 55 -15.13 -11.35 11.61
N ALA A 56 -15.04 -11.41 12.94
CA ALA A 56 -14.62 -10.27 13.76
C ALA A 56 -13.19 -9.83 13.42
N LEU A 57 -12.25 -10.77 13.28
CA LEU A 57 -10.87 -10.45 12.88
C LEU A 57 -10.82 -9.76 11.52
N VAL A 58 -11.58 -10.25 10.53
CA VAL A 58 -11.66 -9.61 9.22
C VAL A 58 -12.23 -8.19 9.34
N TYR A 59 -13.31 -8.01 10.09
CA TYR A 59 -13.94 -6.69 10.27
C TYR A 59 -13.00 -5.66 10.94
N PHE A 60 -12.23 -6.08 11.94
CA PHE A 60 -11.37 -5.17 12.71
C PHE A 60 -9.96 -4.98 12.16
N PHE A 61 -9.48 -5.85 11.25
CA PHE A 61 -8.08 -5.80 10.80
C PHE A 61 -7.88 -5.82 9.28
N LEU A 62 -8.89 -6.17 8.48
CA LEU A 62 -8.74 -6.24 7.03
C LEU A 62 -9.15 -4.92 6.36
N TYR A 63 -8.19 -4.27 5.70
CA TYR A 63 -8.46 -3.12 4.84
C TYR A 63 -8.93 -3.58 3.46
N GLU A 64 -9.83 -2.80 2.87
CA GLU A 64 -10.38 -3.08 1.55
C GLU A 64 -9.36 -2.77 0.45
N SER A 65 -8.77 -3.81 -0.15
CA SER A 65 -7.76 -3.69 -1.21
C SER A 65 -8.31 -3.79 -2.64
N THR A 66 -9.62 -4.03 -2.84
CA THR A 66 -10.18 -4.20 -4.18
C THR A 66 -10.10 -2.90 -4.99
N LEU A 67 -9.70 -3.04 -6.26
CA LEU A 67 -9.47 -1.95 -7.23
C LEU A 67 -8.31 -1.01 -6.91
N LEU A 68 -7.42 -1.37 -5.97
CA LEU A 68 -6.19 -0.60 -5.71
C LEU A 68 -4.96 -1.28 -6.31
N SER A 69 -3.96 -0.49 -6.68
CA SER A 69 -2.62 -1.01 -6.99
C SER A 69 -1.89 -1.42 -5.71
N LEU A 70 -0.92 -2.33 -5.83
CA LEU A 70 -0.06 -2.77 -4.71
C LEU A 70 0.60 -1.60 -3.96
N GLU A 71 1.03 -0.58 -4.70
CA GLU A 71 1.63 0.64 -4.13
C GLU A 71 0.61 1.46 -3.35
N SER A 72 -0.60 1.59 -3.88
CA SER A 72 -1.69 2.31 -3.21
C SER A 72 -2.15 1.61 -1.94
N VAL A 73 -2.16 0.27 -1.96
CA VAL A 73 -2.46 -0.55 -0.78
C VAL A 73 -1.41 -0.32 0.31
N ASP A 74 -0.12 -0.35 -0.03
CA ASP A 74 0.98 -0.10 0.91
C ASP A 74 0.91 1.32 1.53
N ILE A 75 0.57 2.32 0.72
CA ILE A 75 0.31 3.70 1.18
C ILE A 75 -0.88 3.72 2.15
N MET A 76 -1.99 3.07 1.81
CA MET A 76 -3.19 3.02 2.65
C MET A 76 -2.89 2.39 4.03
N TYR A 77 -2.11 1.30 4.06
CA TYR A 77 -1.68 0.66 5.31
C TYR A 77 -0.69 1.53 6.13
N SER A 78 -0.02 2.50 5.49
CA SER A 78 0.93 3.41 6.13
C SER A 78 0.28 4.68 6.71
N ILE A 79 -1.00 4.94 6.42
CA ILE A 79 -1.72 6.12 6.91
C ILE A 79 -2.16 5.89 8.36
N HIS A 80 -1.72 6.78 9.25
CA HIS A 80 -2.19 6.79 10.64
C HIS A 80 -3.59 7.40 10.74
N GLY A 81 -4.51 6.71 11.43
CA GLY A 81 -5.87 7.20 11.70
C GLY A 81 -6.94 6.76 10.72
N LEU A 82 -6.60 6.00 9.67
CA LEU A 82 -7.59 5.32 8.85
C LEU A 82 -7.99 4.02 9.56
N TYR A 83 -9.29 3.74 9.70
CA TYR A 83 -9.76 2.47 10.24
C TYR A 83 -10.15 1.50 9.12
N PRO A 84 -10.10 0.17 9.35
CA PRO A 84 -10.44 -0.83 8.32
C PRO A 84 -11.85 -0.68 7.74
N TRP A 85 -12.85 -0.34 8.57
CA TRP A 85 -14.23 -0.10 8.12
C TRP A 85 -14.41 1.20 7.32
N GLU A 86 -13.50 2.16 7.48
CA GLU A 86 -13.50 3.41 6.72
C GLU A 86 -12.69 3.30 5.43
N SER A 87 -11.84 2.27 5.32
CA SER A 87 -10.98 2.05 4.15
C SER A 87 -11.73 2.04 2.82
N ARG A 88 -13.02 1.64 2.80
CA ARG A 88 -13.85 1.56 1.58
C ARG A 88 -14.02 2.91 0.85
N SER A 89 -14.08 4.03 1.56
CA SER A 89 -14.20 5.36 0.96
C SER A 89 -12.86 5.97 0.58
N TRP A 90 -11.75 5.38 1.01
CA TRP A 90 -10.41 5.88 0.73
C TRP A 90 -10.06 5.76 -0.76
N VAL A 91 -9.42 6.81 -1.28
CA VAL A 91 -8.97 6.95 -2.67
C VAL A 91 -7.48 7.30 -2.67
N PRO A 92 -6.67 6.70 -3.56
CA PRO A 92 -5.24 7.03 -3.65
C PRO A 92 -5.00 8.50 -4.03
N PRO A 93 -3.88 9.11 -3.60
CA PRO A 93 -3.52 10.48 -4.00
C PRO A 93 -3.41 10.63 -5.52
N GLY A 94 -4.05 11.65 -6.09
CA GLY A 94 -4.06 11.91 -7.55
C GLY A 94 -5.05 11.04 -8.34
N TYR A 95 -6.03 10.43 -7.68
CA TYR A 95 -7.14 9.69 -8.30
C TYR A 95 -8.48 10.33 -7.92
N VAL A 96 -9.41 10.42 -8.88
CA VAL A 96 -10.79 10.90 -8.66
C VAL A 96 -11.65 9.77 -8.10
N THR A 97 -11.42 8.54 -8.60
CA THR A 97 -12.03 7.31 -8.10
C THR A 97 -10.96 6.23 -7.98
N ARG A 98 -11.22 5.12 -7.28
CA ARG A 98 -10.24 4.01 -7.15
C ARG A 98 -9.74 3.45 -8.50
N ARG A 99 -10.47 3.69 -9.60
CA ARG A 99 -10.06 3.30 -10.96
C ARG A 99 -9.53 4.46 -11.80
N GLU A 100 -10.07 5.66 -11.59
CA GLU A 100 -9.85 6.81 -12.48
C GLU A 100 -8.78 7.73 -11.90
N ARG A 101 -7.65 7.79 -12.61
CA ARG A 101 -6.57 8.73 -12.32
C ARG A 101 -7.02 10.14 -12.68
N ASP A 102 -6.72 11.11 -11.82
CA ASP A 102 -6.88 12.53 -12.14
C ASP A 102 -5.77 12.96 -13.12
N GLU A 103 -6.07 12.89 -14.42
CA GLU A 103 -5.13 13.30 -15.47
C GLU A 103 -4.76 14.78 -15.37
N GLU A 104 -5.67 15.63 -14.92
CA GLU A 104 -5.45 17.07 -14.80
C GLU A 104 -4.45 17.38 -13.68
N HIS A 105 -4.55 16.68 -12.54
CA HIS A 105 -3.58 16.78 -11.45
C HIS A 105 -2.17 16.35 -11.89
N PHE A 106 -2.05 15.23 -12.61
CA PHE A 106 -0.74 14.78 -13.13
C PHE A 106 -0.16 15.75 -14.17
N ARG A 107 -1.02 16.30 -15.04
CA ARG A 107 -0.60 17.29 -16.04
C ARG A 107 -0.13 18.60 -15.38
N ARG A 108 -0.77 19.02 -14.30
CA ARG A 108 -0.34 20.19 -13.51
C ARG A 108 1.01 19.93 -12.82
N MET A 109 1.21 18.74 -12.25
CA MET A 109 2.49 18.38 -11.63
C MET A 109 3.63 18.35 -12.65
N SER A 110 3.42 17.80 -13.85
CA SER A 110 4.46 17.75 -14.88
C SER A 110 4.83 19.15 -15.40
N ILE A 111 3.84 20.04 -15.57
CA ILE A 111 4.08 21.45 -15.96
C ILE A 111 4.81 22.20 -14.85
N SER A 112 4.41 22.04 -13.58
CA SER A 112 5.07 22.68 -12.45
C SER A 112 6.52 22.20 -12.29
N ALA A 113 6.77 20.91 -12.48
CA ALA A 113 8.12 20.35 -12.44
C ALA A 113 8.99 20.87 -13.59
N ALA A 114 8.46 20.92 -14.82
CA ALA A 114 9.16 21.49 -15.97
C ALA A 114 9.48 22.98 -15.77
N THR A 115 8.53 23.74 -15.22
CA THR A 115 8.70 25.17 -14.93
C THR A 115 9.79 25.38 -13.88
N ASN A 116 9.78 24.60 -12.79
CA ASN A 116 10.80 24.67 -11.75
C ASN A 116 12.21 24.37 -12.30
N ILE A 117 12.33 23.33 -13.14
CA ILE A 117 13.61 22.98 -13.79
C ILE A 117 14.08 24.13 -14.70
N SER A 118 13.19 24.71 -15.51
CA SER A 118 13.55 25.86 -16.36
C SER A 118 14.00 27.06 -15.54
N SER A 119 13.34 27.40 -14.43
CA SER A 119 13.76 28.51 -13.56
C SER A 119 15.13 28.25 -12.94
N VAL A 120 15.43 27.01 -12.52
CA VAL A 120 16.75 26.64 -11.96
C VAL A 120 17.83 26.76 -13.03
N THR A 121 17.57 26.30 -14.27
CA THR A 121 18.55 26.44 -15.35
C THR A 121 18.79 27.90 -15.72
N GLN A 122 17.77 28.74 -15.65
CA GLN A 122 17.86 30.16 -15.98
C GLN A 122 18.63 30.92 -14.90
N GLU A 123 18.38 30.61 -13.62
CA GLU A 123 19.16 31.15 -12.48
C GLU A 123 20.65 30.77 -12.57
N MET A 124 20.96 29.52 -12.93
CA MET A 124 22.35 29.09 -13.14
C MET A 124 23.03 29.82 -14.31
N VAL A 125 22.30 30.06 -15.41
CA VAL A 125 22.81 30.84 -16.56
C VAL A 125 23.07 32.29 -16.16
N ASP A 126 22.16 32.89 -15.40
CA ASP A 126 22.29 34.28 -14.94
C ASP A 126 23.46 34.47 -13.98
N MET A 127 23.71 33.51 -13.08
CA MET A 127 24.89 33.51 -12.21
C MET A 127 26.20 33.45 -13.00
N VAL A 128 26.31 32.51 -13.96
CA VAL A 128 27.50 32.37 -14.81
C VAL A 128 27.74 33.64 -15.63
N ASN A 129 26.69 34.24 -16.18
CA ASN A 129 26.81 35.45 -16.97
C ASN A 129 27.28 36.65 -16.12
N ASN A 130 26.83 36.72 -14.86
CA ASN A 130 27.26 37.76 -13.92
C ASN A 130 28.75 37.60 -13.52
N ASP A 131 29.23 36.36 -13.34
CA ASP A 131 30.65 36.07 -13.05
C ASP A 131 31.59 36.40 -14.23
N VAL A 132 31.11 36.24 -15.47
CA VAL A 132 31.86 36.62 -16.69
C VAL A 132 31.97 38.14 -16.81
N VAL A 133 30.93 38.88 -16.43
CA VAL A 133 30.93 40.35 -16.41
C VAL A 133 31.80 40.91 -15.28
N ALA A 134 31.89 40.21 -14.15
CA ALA A 134 32.65 40.64 -12.99
C ALA A 134 34.18 40.51 -13.11
N LYS A 135 34.73 39.82 -14.13
CA LYS A 135 36.19 39.77 -14.36
C LYS A 135 36.67 41.07 -15.01
N PRO A 136 37.49 41.90 -14.32
CA PRO A 136 37.95 43.16 -14.88
C PRO A 136 38.93 42.94 -16.04
N LYS A 137 38.78 43.73 -17.12
CA LYS A 137 39.78 43.94 -18.17
C LYS A 137 41.06 44.53 -17.53
N ALA A 138 41.93 43.69 -16.98
CA ALA A 138 43.21 44.10 -16.44
C ALA A 138 44.31 43.14 -16.92
N ALA A 139 44.71 43.27 -18.18
CA ALA A 139 46.01 42.85 -18.70
C ALA A 139 46.10 43.24 -20.19
N ALA A 140 46.23 44.53 -20.47
CA ALA A 140 46.77 45.03 -21.72
C ALA A 140 47.91 45.99 -21.34
N VAL A 141 49.13 45.45 -21.29
CA VAL A 141 50.40 46.17 -21.31
C VAL A 141 51.28 45.46 -22.31
#